data_AF-A0A971KSK9-F1
#
_entry.id   AF-A0A971KSK9-F1
#
_cell.length_a   1.000
_cell.length_b   1.000
_cell.length_c   1.000
_cell.angle_alpha   90.00
_cell.angle_beta   90.00
_cell.angle_gamma   90.00
#
_symmetry.space_group_name_H-M   'P 1'
#
loop_
_entity.id
_entity.type
_entity.pdbx_description
1 polymer ?
#
loop_
_entity_poly.entity_id
_entity_poly.type
_entity_poly.pdbx_seq_one_letter_code
_entity_poly.pdbx_strand_id
1 'polypeptide(L)'
;MENDKIILVLNCGSSSLKYDVIKMPSRESLGKGLVERIGNEKGVLEQKVKGQKYKIEERIEDHKKALELVIKAITDKDNGIVKNISEINGIGHRVVHGGDKYASSVLIDDTVIKAIEECIEIAPLHNPPNLIGIKVAQELMPGLPQVAVFDTAF
;
A
#
# COMPACT_ATOMS: atom_id res chain seq x y z
N MET A 1 13.55 -15.12 -20.09
CA MET A 1 12.40 -14.25 -20.37
C MET A 1 11.87 -13.82 -19.02
N GLU A 2 11.96 -12.53 -18.71
CA GLU A 2 11.52 -12.04 -17.40
C GLU A 2 9.99 -12.04 -17.40
N ASN A 3 9.37 -12.86 -16.56
CA ASN A 3 7.93 -12.87 -16.43
C ASN A 3 7.49 -11.53 -15.84
N ASP A 4 6.53 -10.89 -16.50
CA ASP A 4 5.92 -9.65 -16.03
C ASP A 4 5.42 -9.86 -14.59
N LYS A 5 5.76 -8.92 -13.69
CA LYS A 5 5.28 -8.91 -12.31
C LYS A 5 4.33 -7.74 -12.08
N ILE A 6 3.27 -7.95 -11.33
CA ILE A 6 2.35 -6.91 -10.89
C ILE A 6 2.63 -6.59 -9.44
N ILE A 7 2.97 -5.33 -9.15
CA ILE A 7 3.34 -4.85 -7.82
C ILE A 7 2.28 -3.87 -7.35
N LEU A 8 1.74 -4.09 -6.16
CA LEU A 8 0.91 -3.11 -5.46
C LEU A 8 1.82 -2.17 -4.67
N VAL A 9 1.77 -0.88 -4.94
CA VAL A 9 2.53 0.13 -4.20
C VAL A 9 1.59 0.83 -3.25
N LEU A 10 1.95 0.91 -1.96
CA LEU A 10 1.15 1.52 -0.90
C LEU A 10 1.89 2.69 -0.24
N ASN A 11 1.15 3.75 0.02
CA ASN A 11 1.58 4.88 0.84
C ASN A 11 0.46 5.24 1.82
N CYS A 12 0.63 4.79 3.07
CA CYS A 12 -0.32 5.00 4.15
C CYS A 12 0.04 6.26 4.94
N GLY A 13 -0.85 7.24 4.97
CA GLY A 13 -0.82 8.40 5.86
C GLY A 13 -1.77 8.22 7.04
N SER A 14 -1.86 9.20 7.93
CA SER A 14 -2.70 9.14 9.14
C SER A 14 -4.20 8.96 8.85
N SER A 15 -4.72 9.58 7.79
CA SER A 15 -6.14 9.53 7.40
C SER A 15 -6.34 9.21 5.92
N SER A 16 -5.30 8.70 5.24
CA SER A 16 -5.35 8.37 3.82
C SER A 16 -4.49 7.16 3.47
N LEU A 17 -4.81 6.52 2.35
CA LEU A 17 -4.03 5.44 1.75
C LEU A 17 -4.01 5.65 0.23
N LYS A 18 -2.83 5.94 -0.32
CA LYS A 18 -2.60 6.02 -1.77
C LYS A 18 -2.07 4.69 -2.26
N TYR A 19 -2.50 4.29 -3.46
CA TYR A 19 -1.98 3.08 -4.09
C TYR A 19 -1.84 3.22 -5.60
N ASP A 20 -0.92 2.44 -6.16
CA ASP A 20 -0.72 2.25 -7.60
C ASP A 20 -0.45 0.76 -7.86
N VAL A 21 -0.95 0.22 -8.95
CA VAL A 21 -0.70 -1.15 -9.38
C VAL A 21 0.19 -1.08 -10.62
N ILE A 22 1.43 -1.50 -10.46
CA ILE A 22 2.49 -1.27 -11.46
C ILE A 22 2.92 -2.60 -12.07
N LYS A 23 3.04 -2.61 -13.40
CA LYS A 23 3.64 -3.70 -14.15
C LYS A 23 5.16 -3.52 -14.23
N MET A 24 5.92 -4.55 -13.86
CA MET A 24 7.37 -4.59 -13.94
C MET A 24 7.83 -5.61 -14.99
N PRO A 25 8.92 -5.34 -15.74
CA PRO A 25 9.87 -4.23 -15.55
C PRO A 25 9.49 -2.92 -16.26
N SER A 26 8.39 -2.87 -17.03
CA SER A 26 8.01 -1.69 -17.82
C SER A 26 7.71 -0.43 -17.00
N ARG A 27 7.41 -0.58 -15.69
CA ARG A 27 6.99 0.48 -14.77
C ARG A 27 5.69 1.17 -15.20
N GLU A 28 4.88 0.47 -15.98
CA GLU A 28 3.57 0.96 -16.42
C GLU A 28 2.58 0.91 -15.25
N SER A 29 1.93 2.03 -14.95
CA SER A 29 0.79 2.06 -14.02
C SER A 29 -0.44 1.47 -14.71
N LEU A 30 -0.94 0.35 -14.20
CA LEU A 30 -2.17 -0.30 -14.66
C LEU A 30 -3.42 0.39 -14.09
N GLY A 31 -3.26 1.09 -12.97
CA GLY A 31 -4.29 1.88 -12.33
C GLY A 31 -3.85 2.33 -10.94
N LYS A 32 -4.46 3.41 -10.45
CA LYS A 32 -4.12 3.99 -9.16
C LYS A 32 -5.34 4.52 -8.45
N GLY A 33 -5.25 4.66 -7.14
CA GLY A 33 -6.33 5.23 -6.37
C GLY A 33 -5.88 5.81 -5.04
N LEU A 34 -6.87 6.36 -4.36
CA LEU A 34 -6.71 7.08 -3.12
C LEU A 34 -7.94 6.81 -2.25
N VAL A 35 -7.66 6.40 -1.01
CA VAL A 35 -8.63 6.37 0.08
C VAL A 35 -8.36 7.59 0.96
N GLU A 36 -9.40 8.37 1.23
CA GLU A 36 -9.34 9.57 2.07
C GLU A 36 -10.37 9.52 3.19
N ARG A 37 -10.09 10.32 4.22
CA ARG A 37 -10.95 10.52 5.40
C ARG A 37 -11.19 9.21 6.16
N ILE A 38 -10.15 8.39 6.25
CA ILE A 38 -10.12 7.22 7.13
C ILE A 38 -10.29 7.69 8.57
N GLY A 39 -11.18 7.04 9.33
CA GLY A 39 -11.56 7.40 10.69
C GLY A 39 -12.68 8.44 10.80
N ASN A 40 -13.13 9.03 9.69
CA ASN A 40 -14.22 10.01 9.68
C ASN A 40 -15.58 9.34 9.39
N GLU A 41 -16.68 10.07 9.60
CA GLU A 41 -18.05 9.60 9.32
C GLU A 41 -18.28 9.19 7.86
N LYS A 42 -17.59 9.86 6.93
CA LYS A 42 -17.69 9.62 5.49
C LYS A 42 -16.30 9.57 4.84
N GLY A 43 -15.84 8.35 4.59
CA GLY A 43 -14.66 8.04 3.80
C GLY A 43 -14.97 7.97 2.31
N VAL A 44 -13.93 8.09 1.49
CA VAL A 44 -14.05 8.01 0.04
C VAL A 44 -12.87 7.21 -0.51
N LEU A 45 -13.16 6.25 -1.39
CA LEU A 45 -12.17 5.65 -2.28
C LEU A 45 -12.44 6.14 -3.70
N GLU A 46 -11.42 6.71 -4.34
CA GLU A 46 -11.43 7.00 -5.77
C GLU A 46 -10.32 6.20 -6.47
N GLN A 47 -10.68 5.41 -7.46
CA GLN A 47 -9.78 4.63 -8.31
C GLN A 47 -9.87 5.15 -9.75
N LYS A 48 -8.74 5.21 -10.45
CA LYS A 48 -8.66 5.52 -11.87
C LYS A 48 -8.00 4.37 -12.63
N VAL A 49 -8.74 3.79 -13.58
CA VAL A 49 -8.27 2.69 -14.45
C VAL A 49 -8.59 3.05 -15.89
N LYS A 50 -7.59 3.01 -16.79
CA LYS A 50 -7.76 3.29 -18.23
C LYS A 50 -8.54 4.60 -18.53
N GLY A 51 -8.33 5.63 -17.71
CA GLY A 51 -9.00 6.93 -17.86
C GLY A 51 -10.37 7.04 -17.18
N GLN A 52 -10.99 5.94 -16.77
CA GLN A 52 -12.28 5.91 -16.09
C GLN A 52 -12.11 6.06 -14.57
N LYS A 53 -13.08 6.71 -13.93
CA LYS A 53 -13.11 6.88 -12.46
C LYS A 53 -14.13 5.92 -11.85
N TYR A 54 -13.71 5.23 -10.80
CA TYR A 54 -14.55 4.40 -9.96
C TYR A 54 -14.51 4.96 -8.53
N LYS A 55 -15.68 5.13 -7.92
CA LYS A 55 -15.82 5.82 -6.64
C LYS A 55 -16.69 5.02 -5.69
N ILE A 56 -16.22 4.88 -4.45
CA ILE A 56 -16.96 4.28 -3.33
C ILE A 56 -17.00 5.32 -2.22
N GLU A 57 -18.19 5.58 -1.67
CA GLU A 57 -18.37 6.43 -0.49
C GLU A 57 -19.02 5.60 0.62
N GLU A 58 -18.27 5.33 1.68
CA GLU A 58 -18.75 4.62 2.87
C GLU A 58 -17.97 5.06 4.11
N ARG A 59 -18.39 4.61 5.30
CA ARG A 59 -17.61 4.80 6.52
C ARG A 59 -16.39 3.87 6.48
N ILE A 60 -15.19 4.45 6.60
CA ILE A 60 -13.91 3.72 6.56
C ILE A 60 -13.23 3.94 7.91
N GLU A 61 -13.41 2.99 8.83
CA GLU A 61 -13.08 3.17 10.24
C GLU A 61 -11.57 3.21 10.50
N ASP A 62 -10.82 2.40 9.76
CA ASP A 62 -9.38 2.25 9.92
C ASP A 62 -8.70 1.85 8.60
N HIS A 63 -7.37 1.70 8.65
CA HIS A 63 -6.56 1.28 7.50
C HIS A 63 -6.83 -0.16 7.07
N LYS A 64 -7.37 -1.01 7.95
CA LYS A 64 -7.77 -2.37 7.57
C LYS A 64 -8.94 -2.33 6.61
N LYS A 65 -10.01 -1.64 7.01
CA LYS A 65 -11.16 -1.40 6.14
C LYS A 65 -10.76 -0.66 4.86
N ALA A 66 -9.85 0.30 4.95
CA ALA A 66 -9.33 0.99 3.77
C ALA A 66 -8.65 0.02 2.78
N LEU A 67 -7.77 -0.87 3.25
CA LEU A 67 -7.08 -1.82 2.38
C LEU A 67 -8.01 -2.92 1.85
N GLU A 68 -9.01 -3.35 2.63
CA GLU A 68 -10.08 -4.24 2.13
C GLU A 68 -10.84 -3.61 0.96
N LEU A 69 -11.14 -2.30 1.04
CA LEU A 69 -11.77 -1.58 -0.07
C LEU A 69 -10.85 -1.42 -1.27
N VAL A 70 -9.55 -1.23 -1.06
CA VAL A 70 -8.55 -1.25 -2.13
C VAL A 70 -8.56 -2.61 -2.82
N ILE A 71 -8.46 -3.71 -2.08
CA ILE A 71 -8.50 -5.07 -2.65
C ILE A 71 -9.78 -5.27 -3.46
N LYS A 72 -10.94 -4.91 -2.90
CA LYS A 72 -12.23 -4.96 -3.60
C LYS A 72 -12.23 -4.12 -4.88
N ALA A 73 -11.70 -2.90 -4.84
CA ALA A 73 -11.68 -1.99 -5.98
C ALA A 73 -10.73 -2.47 -7.08
N ILE A 74 -9.53 -2.96 -6.74
CA ILE A 74 -8.57 -3.44 -7.73
C ILE A 74 -8.99 -4.77 -8.35
N THR A 75 -9.85 -5.56 -7.70
CA THR A 75 -10.42 -6.81 -8.22
C THR A 75 -11.88 -6.67 -8.69
N ASP A 76 -12.41 -5.44 -8.80
CA ASP A 76 -13.78 -5.24 -9.26
C ASP A 76 -13.96 -5.76 -10.70
N LYS A 77 -15.11 -6.39 -11.00
CA LYS A 77 -15.32 -7.05 -12.29
C LYS A 77 -15.31 -6.07 -13.47
N ASP A 78 -15.85 -4.87 -13.27
CA ASP A 78 -16.07 -3.89 -14.34
C ASP A 78 -15.07 -2.73 -14.25
N ASN A 79 -14.61 -2.41 -13.03
CA ASN A 79 -13.77 -1.25 -12.72
C ASN A 79 -12.39 -1.63 -12.15
N GLY A 80 -12.09 -2.93 -12.03
CA GLY A 80 -10.85 -3.44 -11.46
C GLY A 80 -9.64 -3.23 -12.34
N ILE A 81 -8.47 -3.36 -11.71
CA ILE A 81 -7.16 -3.29 -12.35
C ILE A 81 -6.65 -4.70 -12.71
N VAL A 82 -6.90 -5.66 -11.82
CA VAL A 82 -6.57 -7.08 -11.97
C VAL A 82 -7.86 -7.91 -11.81
N LYS A 83 -7.87 -9.16 -12.30
CA LYS A 83 -9.06 -10.02 -12.14
C LYS A 83 -9.11 -10.67 -10.77
N ASN A 84 -7.95 -11.01 -10.21
CA ASN A 84 -7.83 -11.66 -8.91
C ASN A 84 -6.66 -11.07 -8.12
N ILE A 85 -6.77 -11.10 -6.79
CA ILE A 85 -5.69 -10.63 -5.91
C ILE A 85 -4.40 -11.45 -6.05
N SER A 86 -4.52 -12.72 -6.45
CA SER A 86 -3.38 -13.62 -6.70
C SER A 86 -2.51 -13.21 -7.90
N GLU A 87 -2.97 -12.25 -8.71
CA GLU A 87 -2.14 -11.67 -9.78
C GLU A 87 -1.09 -10.69 -9.23
N ILE A 88 -1.30 -10.15 -8.01
CA ILE A 88 -0.30 -9.33 -7.34
C ILE A 88 0.85 -10.25 -6.90
N ASN A 89 2.09 -9.88 -7.26
CA ASN A 89 3.29 -10.66 -6.99
C ASN A 89 4.13 -10.11 -5.83
N GLY A 90 3.85 -8.90 -5.37
CA GLY A 90 4.52 -8.27 -4.25
C GLY A 90 3.92 -6.92 -3.90
N ILE A 91 4.27 -6.41 -2.73
CA ILE A 91 3.84 -5.09 -2.26
C ILE A 91 5.04 -4.21 -1.94
N GLY A 92 5.07 -2.99 -2.45
CA GLY A 92 6.02 -1.96 -2.06
C GLY A 92 5.38 -0.97 -1.09
N HIS A 93 6.01 -0.72 0.05
CA HIS A 93 5.53 0.23 1.06
C HIS A 93 6.48 1.42 1.13
N ARG A 94 5.94 2.63 1.00
CA ARG A 94 6.68 3.82 1.42
C ARG A 94 6.79 3.82 2.94
N VAL A 95 8.00 3.98 3.45
CA VAL A 95 8.30 4.16 4.87
C VAL A 95 9.15 5.41 5.02
N VAL A 96 8.82 6.29 5.97
CA VAL A 96 9.57 7.54 6.09
C VAL A 96 10.97 7.31 6.67
N HIS A 97 11.07 6.65 7.83
CA HIS A 97 12.36 6.52 8.52
C HIS A 97 12.67 5.07 8.87
N GLY A 98 13.83 4.57 8.42
CA GLY A 98 14.40 3.26 8.80
C GLY A 98 15.48 3.35 9.89
N GLY A 99 15.80 4.56 10.32
CA GLY A 99 16.92 4.83 11.23
C GLY A 99 18.25 4.61 10.54
N ASP A 100 19.32 4.54 11.31
CA ASP A 100 20.66 4.22 10.78
C ASP A 100 20.79 2.75 10.35
N LYS A 101 19.78 1.92 10.61
CA LYS A 101 19.75 0.50 10.29
C LYS A 101 19.50 0.23 8.81
N TYR A 102 18.73 1.08 8.13
CA TYR A 102 18.31 0.84 6.76
C TYR A 102 18.49 2.07 5.87
N ALA A 103 19.46 1.98 4.95
CA ALA A 103 19.78 2.98 3.94
C ALA A 103 19.44 2.51 2.50
N SER A 104 18.66 1.44 2.36
CA SER A 104 18.20 0.92 1.07
C SER A 104 16.87 0.19 1.23
N SER A 105 16.20 -0.12 0.13
CA SER A 105 14.96 -0.91 0.17
C SER A 105 15.24 -2.35 0.62
N VAL A 106 14.40 -2.88 1.51
CA VAL A 106 14.58 -4.22 2.10
C VAL A 106 13.29 -5.03 2.05
N LEU A 107 13.43 -6.35 1.92
CA LEU A 107 12.32 -7.27 2.14
C LEU A 107 11.89 -7.17 3.61
N ILE A 108 10.59 -7.05 3.85
CA ILE A 108 10.03 -6.89 5.19
C ILE A 108 10.00 -8.25 5.89
N ASP A 109 10.64 -8.30 7.04
CA ASP A 109 10.51 -9.34 8.07
C ASP A 109 10.25 -8.70 9.44
N ASP A 110 10.18 -9.51 10.49
CA ASP A 110 9.94 -9.04 11.86
C ASP A 110 11.03 -8.07 12.37
N THR A 111 12.27 -8.21 11.88
CA THR A 111 13.38 -7.33 12.26
C THR A 111 13.25 -5.95 11.64
N VAL A 112 12.77 -5.88 10.38
CA VAL A 112 12.45 -4.62 9.70
C VAL A 112 11.28 -3.93 10.39
N ILE A 113 10.21 -4.67 10.72
CA ILE A 113 9.03 -4.14 11.44
C ILE A 113 9.46 -3.50 12.76
N LYS A 114 10.27 -4.20 13.56
CA LYS A 114 10.76 -3.68 14.84
C LYS A 114 11.59 -2.42 14.68
N ALA A 115 12.45 -2.33 13.66
CA ALA A 115 13.22 -1.11 13.42
C ALA A 115 12.34 0.09 13.03
N ILE A 116 11.30 -0.14 12.24
CA ILE A 116 10.32 0.90 11.87
C ILE A 116 9.58 1.38 13.13
N GLU A 117 9.22 0.46 14.03
CA GLU A 117 8.63 0.78 15.35
C GLU A 117 9.56 1.63 16.22
N GLU A 118 10.83 1.25 16.35
CA GLU A 118 11.83 2.03 17.09
C GLU A 118 12.00 3.45 16.51
N CYS A 119 11.83 3.60 15.19
CA CYS A 119 11.90 4.90 14.51
C CYS A 119 10.62 5.74 14.62
N ILE A 120 9.58 5.28 15.32
CA ILE A 120 8.37 6.09 15.58
C ILE A 120 8.73 7.36 16.37
N GLU A 121 9.68 7.31 17.29
CA GLU A 121 10.12 8.51 18.03
C GLU A 121 10.68 9.59 17.10
N ILE A 122 11.30 9.19 15.98
CA ILE A 122 11.91 10.08 15.00
C ILE A 122 10.87 10.61 14.01
N ALA A 123 9.93 9.75 13.58
CA ALA A 123 8.90 10.09 12.59
C ALA A 123 7.48 9.78 13.11
N PRO A 124 7.03 10.42 14.21
CA PRO A 124 5.82 10.02 14.95
C PRO A 124 4.53 10.20 14.17
N LEU A 125 4.51 11.09 13.18
CA LEU A 125 3.34 11.33 12.36
C LEU A 125 3.30 10.45 11.10
N HIS A 126 4.35 9.69 10.81
CA HIS A 126 4.51 9.02 9.51
C HIS A 126 4.79 7.52 9.64
N ASN A 127 5.73 7.12 10.51
CA ASN A 127 6.05 5.71 10.70
C ASN A 127 4.86 4.90 11.24
N PRO A 128 4.03 5.39 12.19
CA PRO A 128 2.87 4.63 12.66
C PRO A 128 1.90 4.24 11.54
N PRO A 129 1.39 5.17 10.68
CA PRO A 129 0.52 4.75 9.58
C PRO A 129 1.23 3.89 8.52
N ASN A 130 2.53 4.09 8.27
CA ASN A 130 3.29 3.20 7.37
C ASN A 130 3.29 1.75 7.90
N LEU A 131 3.58 1.59 9.19
CA LEU A 131 3.62 0.29 9.88
C LEU A 131 2.24 -0.38 9.92
N ILE A 132 1.18 0.38 10.18
CA ILE A 132 -0.19 -0.13 10.12
C ILE A 132 -0.46 -0.71 8.72
N GLY A 133 -0.08 0.02 7.66
CA GLY A 133 -0.23 -0.46 6.28
C GLY A 133 0.48 -1.79 6.01
N ILE A 134 1.71 -1.95 6.52
CA ILE A 134 2.49 -3.19 6.40
C ILE A 134 1.78 -4.35 7.11
N LYS A 135 1.43 -4.17 8.39
CA LYS A 135 0.80 -5.23 9.20
C LYS A 135 -0.56 -5.66 8.64
N VAL A 136 -1.39 -4.71 8.22
CA VAL A 136 -2.68 -4.99 7.58
C VAL A 136 -2.48 -5.74 6.26
N ALA A 137 -1.50 -5.35 5.45
CA ALA A 137 -1.20 -6.06 4.21
C ALA A 137 -0.74 -7.50 4.46
N GLN A 138 0.04 -7.75 5.52
CA GLN A 138 0.45 -9.11 5.92
C GLN A 138 -0.75 -9.96 6.34
N GLU A 139 -1.72 -9.36 7.03
CA GLU A 139 -2.96 -10.03 7.42
C GLU A 139 -3.86 -10.37 6.22
N LEU A 140 -4.08 -9.41 5.32
CA LEU A 140 -5.03 -9.57 4.21
C LEU A 140 -4.45 -10.34 3.01
N MET A 141 -3.13 -10.33 2.83
CA MET A 141 -2.44 -10.98 1.71
C MET A 141 -1.27 -11.85 2.23
N PRO A 142 -1.57 -12.90 3.01
CA PRO A 142 -0.54 -13.71 3.65
C PRO A 142 0.36 -14.40 2.63
N GLY A 143 1.67 -14.40 2.90
CA GLY A 143 2.69 -15.02 2.05
C GLY A 143 3.14 -14.17 0.86
N LEU A 144 2.50 -13.03 0.59
CA LEU A 144 2.95 -12.12 -0.46
C LEU A 144 4.19 -11.33 0.00
N PRO A 145 5.30 -11.30 -0.76
CA PRO A 145 6.49 -10.60 -0.35
C PRO A 145 6.25 -9.09 -0.32
N GLN A 146 6.66 -8.45 0.77
CA GLN A 146 6.52 -7.01 0.96
C GLN A 146 7.90 -6.37 1.10
N VAL A 147 8.07 -5.17 0.53
CA VAL A 147 9.33 -4.43 0.54
C VAL A 147 9.09 -3.06 1.15
N ALA A 148 9.92 -2.67 2.12
CA ALA A 148 9.97 -1.31 2.64
C ALA A 148 10.93 -0.47 1.78
N VAL A 149 10.46 0.69 1.32
CA VAL A 149 11.25 1.69 0.60
C VAL A 149 11.32 2.93 1.49
N PHE A 150 12.51 3.22 2.00
CA PHE A 150 12.72 4.30 2.97
C PHE A 150 12.99 5.64 2.27
N ASP A 151 12.33 6.71 2.71
CA ASP A 151 12.56 8.07 2.18
C ASP A 151 13.98 8.60 2.48
N THR A 152 14.70 7.99 3.44
CA THR A 152 16.07 8.38 3.83
C THR A 152 17.18 7.63 3.08
N ALA A 153 16.83 6.78 2.11
CA ALA A 153 17.77 5.89 1.42
C ALA A 153 18.43 6.49 0.16
N PHE A 154 18.55 7.82 0.06
CA PHE A 154 19.06 8.52 -1.13
C PHE A 154 20.48 9.05 -0.95
#